data_AF-A0A2V6PJQ3-F1
#
_entry.id   AF-A0A2V6PJQ3-F1
#
_cell.length_a   1.000
_cell.length_b   1.000
_cell.length_c   1.000
_cell.angle_alpha   90.00
_cell.angle_beta   90.00
_cell.angle_gamma   90.00
#
_symmetry.space_group_name_H-M   'P 1'
#
loop_
_entity.id
_entity.type
_entity.pdbx_description
1 polymer ?
#
loop_
_entity_poly.entity_id
_entity_poly.type
_entity_poly.pdbx_seq_one_letter_code
_entity_poly.pdbx_strand_id
1 'polypeptide(L)'
;MIPVRAPRGTALSCRGWQQEAALRMLMNNLDPDVAERWQDLVVYGGSGKAARSWDAFHRIVATLRRLGDDETLLVQSGKPVGVFRTHPDAPRVL
;
A
#
# COMPACT_ATOMS: atom_id res chain seq x y z
N MET A 1 -6.46 -0.48 18.33
CA MET A 1 -5.68 -0.54 17.09
C MET A 1 -4.89 0.76 16.98
N ILE A 2 -3.61 0.72 16.63
CA ILE A 2 -2.80 1.93 16.43
C ILE A 2 -3.23 2.56 15.10
N PRO A 3 -3.51 3.87 15.03
CA PRO A 3 -3.86 4.53 13.78
C PRO A 3 -2.77 4.38 12.71
N VAL A 4 -3.18 4.18 11.46
CA VAL A 4 -2.26 4.12 10.32
C VAL A 4 -1.86 5.55 9.96
N ARG A 5 -0.55 5.82 9.83
CA ARG A 5 -0.03 7.08 9.29
C ARG A 5 1.15 6.81 8.39
N ALA A 6 1.24 7.53 7.29
CA ALA A 6 2.34 7.37 6.36
C ALA A 6 3.68 7.79 6.99
N PRO A 7 4.75 6.99 6.81
CA PRO A 7 6.11 7.37 7.19
C PRO A 7 6.51 8.74 6.60
N ARG A 8 7.30 9.50 7.36
CA ARG A 8 7.77 10.84 7.01
C ARG A 8 9.30 10.90 6.97
N GLY A 9 9.85 11.94 6.35
CA GLY A 9 11.30 12.11 6.18
C GLY A 9 11.90 11.23 5.07
N THR A 10 13.22 11.17 5.03
CA THR A 10 14.00 10.55 3.94
C THR A 10 14.38 9.08 4.19
N ALA A 11 14.17 8.57 5.41
CA ALA A 11 14.44 7.18 5.73
C ALA A 11 13.46 6.24 5.00
N LEU A 12 13.99 5.19 4.38
CA LEU A 12 13.22 4.19 3.64
C LEU A 12 12.88 2.99 4.53
N SER A 13 11.69 2.44 4.32
CA SER A 13 11.26 1.15 4.88
C SER A 13 11.11 0.05 3.81
N CYS A 14 10.99 0.46 2.53
CA CYS A 14 11.06 -0.41 1.36
C CYS A 14 12.46 -0.41 0.73
N ARG A 15 12.68 -1.28 -0.26
CA ARG A 15 13.97 -1.41 -0.99
C ARG A 15 14.32 -0.21 -1.87
N GLY A 16 13.31 0.54 -2.31
CA GLY A 16 13.48 1.71 -3.17
C GLY A 16 12.35 2.73 -3.01
N TRP A 17 12.56 3.92 -3.58
CA TRP A 17 11.61 5.04 -3.47
C TRP A 17 10.28 4.77 -4.17
N GLN A 18 10.25 3.98 -5.24
CA GLN A 18 9.00 3.67 -5.94
C GLN A 18 8.06 2.80 -5.07
N GLN A 19 8.60 1.79 -4.40
CA GLN A 19 7.87 0.92 -3.48
C GLN A 19 7.49 1.68 -2.19
N GLU A 20 8.40 2.52 -1.68
CA GLU A 20 8.13 3.38 -0.53
C GLU A 20 7.02 4.39 -0.83
N ALA A 21 6.99 4.97 -2.03
CA ALA A 21 5.93 5.89 -2.44
C ALA A 21 4.56 5.20 -2.43
N ALA A 22 4.45 4.01 -3.03
CA ALA A 22 3.21 3.22 -2.99
C ALA A 22 2.77 2.90 -1.55
N LEU A 23 3.73 2.53 -0.69
CA LEU A 23 3.46 2.27 0.74
C LEU A 23 2.93 3.51 1.45
N ARG A 24 3.62 4.65 1.30
CA ARG A 24 3.24 5.91 1.95
C ARG A 24 1.87 6.38 1.47
N MET A 25 1.59 6.29 0.17
CA MET A 25 0.29 6.70 -0.37
C MET A 25 -0.84 5.78 0.11
N LEU A 26 -0.63 4.47 0.17
CA LEU A 26 -1.59 3.54 0.76
C LEU A 26 -1.88 3.88 2.23
N MET A 27 -0.85 4.14 3.03
CA MET A 27 -1.00 4.50 4.44
C MET A 27 -1.64 5.89 4.61
N ASN A 28 -1.35 6.84 3.72
CA ASN A 28 -1.94 8.18 3.74
C ASN A 28 -3.44 8.15 3.48
N ASN A 29 -3.91 7.28 2.57
CA ASN A 29 -5.35 7.07 2.35
C ASN A 29 -6.08 6.53 3.58
N LEU A 30 -5.38 6.04 4.61
CA LEU A 30 -5.96 5.52 5.85
C LEU A 30 -5.52 6.33 7.08
N ASP A 31 -4.93 7.50 6.86
CA ASP A 31 -4.64 8.42 7.95
C ASP A 31 -5.95 8.93 8.57
N PRO A 32 -6.12 8.93 9.91
CA PRO A 32 -7.33 9.45 10.56
C PRO A 32 -7.69 10.89 10.20
N ASP A 33 -6.71 11.71 9.80
CA ASP A 33 -6.94 13.09 9.38
C ASP A 33 -7.31 13.20 7.90
N VAL A 34 -7.30 12.09 7.15
CA VAL A 34 -7.54 12.03 5.70
C VAL A 34 -8.78 11.20 5.36
N ALA A 35 -8.91 10.01 5.93
CA ALA A 35 -9.96 9.06 5.61
C ALA A 35 -11.24 9.34 6.41
N GLU A 36 -12.40 9.22 5.77
CA GLU A 36 -13.71 9.36 6.44
C GLU A 36 -13.89 8.34 7.57
N ARG A 37 -13.48 7.08 7.35
CA ARG A 37 -13.65 5.95 8.29
C ARG A 37 -12.49 4.95 8.15
N TRP A 38 -11.30 5.35 8.58
CA TRP A 38 -10.07 4.55 8.44
C TRP A 38 -10.16 3.17 9.09
N GLN A 39 -10.87 3.01 10.21
CA GLN A 39 -11.01 1.73 10.93
C GLN A 39 -11.67 0.65 10.06
N ASP A 40 -12.54 1.07 9.13
CA ASP A 40 -13.25 0.21 8.19
C ASP A 40 -12.57 0.11 6.82
N LEU A 41 -11.37 0.72 6.71
CA LEU A 41 -10.58 0.92 5.50
C LEU A 41 -11.23 1.85 4.46
N VAL A 42 -12.29 2.57 4.83
CA VAL A 42 -13.03 3.47 3.94
C VAL A 42 -12.32 4.82 3.88
N VAL A 43 -11.95 5.23 2.67
CA VAL A 43 -11.28 6.49 2.39
C VAL A 43 -12.31 7.61 2.22
N TYR A 44 -13.18 7.48 1.23
CA TYR A 44 -14.27 8.41 0.96
C TYR A 44 -15.35 7.76 0.07
N GLY A 45 -16.46 8.46 -0.17
CA GLY A 45 -17.47 8.05 -1.13
C GLY A 45 -18.32 6.86 -0.65
N GLY A 46 -18.59 6.81 0.66
CA GLY A 46 -19.46 5.83 1.30
C GLY A 46 -18.81 4.47 1.54
N SER A 47 -18.38 3.78 0.47
CA SER A 47 -17.80 2.42 0.55
C SER A 47 -16.46 2.26 -0.17
N GLY A 48 -15.88 3.34 -0.69
CA GLY A 48 -14.56 3.32 -1.34
C GLY A 48 -13.46 2.98 -0.34
N LYS A 49 -12.86 1.80 -0.47
CA LYS A 49 -11.82 1.29 0.46
C LYS A 49 -10.42 1.26 -0.14
N ALA A 50 -9.41 1.49 0.70
CA ALA A 50 -8.00 1.38 0.32
C ALA A 50 -7.52 -0.08 0.18
N ALA A 51 -8.12 -1.00 0.94
CA ALA A 51 -7.83 -2.43 0.88
C ALA A 51 -9.09 -3.25 1.21
N ARG A 52 -9.11 -4.54 0.81
CA ARG A 52 -10.29 -5.41 0.99
C ARG A 52 -10.60 -5.67 2.46
N SER A 53 -9.55 -5.88 3.25
CA SER A 53 -9.60 -6.22 4.67
C SER A 53 -8.27 -5.82 5.33
N TRP A 54 -8.23 -5.81 6.65
CA TRP A 54 -6.99 -5.53 7.38
C TRP A 54 -5.90 -6.56 7.09
N ASP A 55 -6.25 -7.84 6.94
CA ASP A 55 -5.31 -8.88 6.48
C ASP A 55 -4.70 -8.52 5.11
N ALA A 56 -5.54 -8.14 4.14
CA ALA A 56 -5.07 -7.73 2.82
C ALA A 56 -4.18 -6.48 2.89
N PHE A 57 -4.55 -5.48 3.70
CA PHE A 57 -3.73 -4.29 3.94
C PHE A 57 -2.34 -4.68 4.48
N HIS A 58 -2.27 -5.48 5.55
CA HIS A 58 -1.00 -5.89 6.14
C HIS A 58 -0.14 -6.70 5.16
N ARG A 59 -0.77 -7.55 4.34
CA ARG A 59 -0.08 -8.29 3.28
C ARG A 59 0.44 -7.39 2.17
N ILE A 60 -0.28 -6.33 1.78
CA ILE A 60 0.21 -5.33 0.80
C ILE A 60 1.43 -4.61 1.39
N VAL A 61 1.33 -4.11 2.62
CA VAL A 61 2.44 -3.44 3.32
C VAL A 61 3.68 -4.33 3.40
N ALA A 62 3.52 -5.58 3.84
CA ALA A 62 4.63 -6.52 3.93
C ALA A 62 5.25 -6.83 2.55
N THR A 63 4.42 -6.92 1.51
CA THR A 63 4.89 -7.19 0.15
C THR A 63 5.66 -6.00 -0.42
N LEU A 64 5.14 -4.78 -0.30
CA LEU A 64 5.82 -3.56 -0.78
C LEU A 64 7.20 -3.38 -0.14
N ARG A 65 7.35 -3.69 1.16
CA ARG A 65 8.64 -3.59 1.86
C ARG A 65 9.73 -4.49 1.30
N ARG A 66 9.36 -5.65 0.75
CA ARG A 66 10.30 -6.64 0.18
C ARG A 66 10.34 -6.66 -1.35
N LEU A 67 9.47 -5.92 -2.03
CA LEU A 67 9.33 -5.94 -3.49
C LEU A 67 10.61 -5.43 -4.15
N GLY A 68 11.17 -6.20 -5.08
CA GLY A 68 12.33 -5.82 -5.88
C GLY A 68 12.04 -4.69 -6.87
N ASP A 69 13.10 -4.11 -7.43
CA ASP A 69 13.00 -3.08 -8.48
C ASP A 69 12.65 -3.68 -9.84
N ASP A 70 12.80 -5.00 -10.04
CA ASP A 70 12.37 -5.73 -11.23
C ASP A 70 11.15 -6.62 -10.96
N GLU A 71 10.35 -6.29 -9.95
CA GLU A 71 9.13 -7.01 -9.59
C GLU A 71 7.89 -6.10 -9.63
N THR A 72 6.73 -6.70 -9.89
CA THR A 72 5.42 -6.05 -9.89
C THR A 72 4.45 -6.81 -8.99
N LEU A 73 3.84 -6.12 -8.01
CA LEU A 73 2.77 -6.62 -7.17
C LEU A 73 1.42 -6.48 -7.89
N LEU A 74 0.64 -7.55 -7.95
CA LEU A 74 -0.74 -7.53 -8.45
C LEU A 74 -1.74 -7.40 -7.29
N VAL A 75 -2.62 -6.40 -7.34
CA VAL A 75 -3.67 -6.11 -6.35
C VAL A 75 -5.05 -6.21 -7.02
N GLN A 76 -5.75 -7.31 -6.77
CA GLN A 76 -7.10 -7.52 -7.31
C GLN A 76 -8.15 -7.10 -6.26
N SER A 77 -8.92 -6.05 -6.56
CA SER A 77 -9.96 -5.50 -5.67
C SER A 77 -9.49 -5.41 -4.21
N GLY A 78 -8.36 -4.73 -4.00
CA GLY A 78 -7.77 -4.49 -2.69
C GLY A 78 -7.13 -5.70 -2.00
N LYS A 79 -6.88 -6.81 -2.72
CA LYS A 79 -6.17 -8.00 -2.21
C LYS A 79 -4.87 -8.22 -2.99
N PRO A 80 -3.72 -8.41 -2.32
CA PRO A 80 -2.47 -8.76 -3.00
C PRO A 80 -2.55 -10.23 -3.46
N VAL A 81 -2.55 -10.46 -4.77
CA VAL A 81 -2.76 -11.80 -5.36
C VAL A 81 -1.49 -12.44 -5.92
N GLY A 82 -0.45 -11.66 -6.19
CA GLY A 82 0.81 -12.21 -6.67
C GLY A 82 1.90 -11.16 -6.82
N VAL A 83 3.14 -11.64 -6.95
CA VAL A 83 4.30 -10.85 -7.35
C VAL A 83 4.94 -11.58 -8.51
N PHE A 84 5.22 -10.85 -9.59
CA PHE A 84 5.88 -11.39 -10.77
C PHE A 84 7.10 -10.56 -11.11
N ARG A 85 8.14 -11.23 -11.61
CA ARG A 85 9.29 -10.54 -12.16
C ARG A 85 8.89 -9.87 -13.48
N THR A 86 9.26 -8.60 -13.61
CA THR A 86 9.08 -7.76 -14.78
C THR A 86 10.44 -7.15 -15.15
N HIS A 87 10.58 -5.83 -15.09
CA HIS A 87 11.83 -5.09 -15.35
C HIS A 87 11.81 -3.74 -14.63
N PRO A 88 12.96 -3.05 -14.45
CA PRO A 88 13.05 -1.79 -13.71
C PRO A 88 12.07 -0.68 -14.15
N ASP A 89 11.81 -0.57 -15.46
CA ASP A 89 10.91 0.46 -15.99
C ASP A 89 9.41 0.10 -15.93
N ALA A 90 9.06 -1.11 -15.47
CA ALA A 90 7.67 -1.52 -15.29
C ALA A 90 7.03 -0.89 -14.05
N PRO A 91 5.68 -0.81 -13.97
CA PRO A 91 5.00 -0.42 -12.73
C PRO A 91 5.32 -1.38 -11.57
N ARG A 92 5.49 -0.83 -10.36
CA ARG A 92 5.68 -1.64 -9.14
C ARG A 92 4.39 -2.28 -8.63
N VAL A 93 3.24 -1.71 -8.96
CA VAL A 93 1.92 -2.19 -8.53
C VAL A 93 0.94 -2.09 -9.70
N LEU A 94 0.12 -3.13 -9.90
CA LEU A 94 -1.00 -3.18 -10.84
C LEU A 94 -2.27 -3.67 -10.15
#